data_AF-A0A5K0VXI4-F1
#
_entry.id   AF-A0A5K0VXI4-F1
#
_cell.length_a   1.000
_cell.length_b   1.000
_cell.length_c   1.000
_cell.angle_alpha   90.00
_cell.angle_beta   90.00
_cell.angle_gamma   90.00
#
_symmetry.space_group_name_H-M   'P 1'
#
loop_
_entity.id
_entity.type
_entity.pdbx_description
1 polymer ?
#
loop_
_entity_poly.entity_id
_entity_poly.type
_entity_poly.pdbx_seq_one_letter_code
_entity_poly.pdbx_strand_id
1 'polypeptide(L)' 'LGILVDFFSHATVVGFMGGTAIIIILQQLKGLLGLEHFTHKTNVVSVMQSVSSQTHE' A
#
# COMPACT_ATOMS: atom_id res chain seq x y z
N LEU A 1 33.01 2.61 -10.70
CA LEU A 1 31.68 2.26 -11.28
C LEU A 1 30.89 1.32 -10.38
N GLY A 2 31.50 0.36 -9.68
CA GLY A 2 30.79 -0.57 -8.78
C GLY A 2 30.05 0.06 -7.59
N ILE A 3 30.63 1.06 -6.91
CA ILE A 3 30.02 1.70 -5.72
C ILE A 3 28.68 2.38 -6.04
N LEU A 4 28.58 3.07 -7.19
CA LEU A 4 27.33 3.70 -7.59
C LEU A 4 26.28 2.64 -7.95
N VAL A 5 26.67 1.60 -8.70
CA VAL A 5 25.73 0.52 -9.08
C VAL A 5 25.20 -0.22 -7.86
N ASP A 6 26.05 -0.49 -6.87
CA ASP A 6 25.64 -1.14 -5.61
C ASP A 6 24.65 -0.27 -4.81
N PHE A 7 24.93 1.03 -4.69
CA PHE A 7 24.02 1.99 -4.05
C PHE A 7 22.65 2.09 -4.75
N PHE A 8 22.65 2.21 -6.08
CA PHE A 8 21.41 2.24 -6.86
C PHE A 8 20.65 0.92 -6.80
N SER A 9 21.34 -0.22 -6.80
CA SER A 9 20.72 -1.55 -6.71
C SER A 9 20.04 -1.73 -5.35
N HIS A 10 20.71 -1.35 -4.26
CA HIS A 10 20.12 -1.41 -2.92
C HIS A 10 18.93 -0.46 -2.78
N ALA A 11 19.07 0.79 -3.23
CA ALA A 11 17.98 1.78 -3.21
C ALA A 11 16.77 1.34 -4.04
N THR A 12 16.99 0.68 -5.17
CA THR A 12 15.91 0.16 -6.03
C THR A 12 15.17 -0.99 -5.35
N VAL A 13 15.90 -1.94 -4.74
CA VAL A 13 15.31 -3.06 -4.00
C VAL A 13 14.53 -2.56 -2.79
N VAL A 14 15.10 -1.64 -2.01
CA VAL A 14 14.42 -1.02 -0.85
C VAL A 14 13.22 -0.19 -1.30
N GLY A 15 13.33 0.57 -2.39
CA GLY A 15 12.22 1.36 -2.95
C GLY A 15 11.07 0.47 -3.43
N PHE A 16 11.38 -0.64 -4.10
CA PHE A 16 10.38 -1.62 -4.51
C PHE A 16 9.73 -2.33 -3.31
N MET A 17 10.52 -2.71 -2.32
CA MET A 17 10.04 -3.31 -1.08
C MET A 17 9.15 -2.34 -0.28
N GLY A 18 9.50 -1.06 -0.23
CA GLY A 18 8.68 -0.02 0.38
C GLY A 18 7.35 0.20 -0.35
N GLY A 19 7.39 0.27 -1.69
CA GLY A 19 6.18 0.38 -2.51
C GLY A 19 5.24 -0.81 -2.33
N THR A 20 5.78 -2.03 -2.31
CA THR A 20 5.00 -3.26 -2.06
C THR A 20 4.43 -3.29 -0.64
N ALA A 21 5.20 -2.88 0.38
CA ALA A 21 4.71 -2.80 1.76
C ALA A 21 3.50 -1.85 1.89
N ILE A 22 3.51 -0.69 1.23
CA ILE A 22 2.37 0.25 1.23
C ILE A 22 1.11 -0.41 0.67
N ILE A 23 1.23 -1.10 -0.47
CA ILE A 23 0.10 -1.80 -1.10
C ILE A 23 -0.42 -2.93 -0.20
N ILE A 24 0.48 -3.70 0.43
CA ILE A 24 0.10 -4.76 1.37
C ILE A 24 -0.62 -4.18 2.58
N ILE A 25 -0.12 -3.10 3.19
CA ILE A 25 -0.77 -2.45 4.34
C ILE A 25 -2.18 -1.97 3.96
N LEU A 26 -2.37 -1.39 2.78
CA LEU A 26 -3.69 -1.00 2.29
C LEU A 26 -4.61 -2.20 2.08
N GLN A 27 -4.07 -3.32 1.59
CA GLN A 27 -4.82 -4.57 1.45
C GLN A 27 -5.17 -5.21 2.82
N GLN A 28 -4.27 -5.16 3.80
CA GLN A 28 -4.52 -5.63 5.16
C GLN A 28 -5.57 -4.76 5.87
N LEU A 29 -5.50 -3.45 5.70
CA LEU A 29 -6.50 -2.50 6.22
C LEU A 29 -7.88 -2.77 5.61
N LYS A 30 -7.94 -3.09 4.32
CA LYS A 30 -9.17 -3.52 3.66
C LYS A 30 -9.74 -4.82 4.23
N GLY A 31 -8.87 -5.80 4.53
CA GLY A 31 -9.26 -7.05 5.19
C GLY A 31 -9.78 -6.81 6.61
N LEU A 32 -9.16 -5.90 7.37
CA LEU A 32 -9.59 -5.52 8.71
C LEU A 32 -10.98 -4.85 8.72
N LEU A 33 -11.30 -4.06 7.69
CA LEU A 33 -12.59 -3.37 7.54
C LEU A 33 -13.72 -4.26 6.98
N GLY A 34 -13.47 -5.55 6.72
CA GLY A 34 -14.52 -6.51 6.31
C GLY A 34 -15.11 -6.28 4.91
N LEU A 35 -14.42 -5.53 4.05
CA LEU A 35 -14.89 -5.18 2.70
C LEU A 35 -14.66 -6.36 1.73
N GLU A 36 -15.41 -7.46 1.86
CA GLU A 36 -15.19 -8.70 1.07
C GLU A 36 -15.71 -8.60 -0.38
N HIS A 37 -16.72 -7.75 -0.65
CA HIS A 37 -17.31 -7.57 -1.99
C HIS A 37 -16.63 -6.45 -2.79
N PHE A 38 -15.91 -6.80 -3.85
CA PHE A 38 -14.98 -5.94 -4.55
C PHE A 38 -15.57 -5.34 -5.85
N THR A 39 -15.76 -4.02 -5.90
CA THR A 39 -15.83 -3.28 -7.18
C THR A 39 -14.42 -2.76 -7.51
N HIS A 40 -13.83 -3.30 -8.59
CA HIS A 40 -12.42 -3.11 -9.00
C HIS A 40 -11.98 -1.65 -9.23
N LYS A 41 -12.90 -0.69 -9.35
CA LYS A 41 -12.56 0.70 -9.74
C LYS A 41 -12.27 1.66 -8.57
N THR A 42 -12.53 1.27 -7.32
CA THR A 42 -12.51 2.22 -6.18
C THR A 42 -11.66 1.76 -4.99
N ASN A 43 -10.76 0.77 -5.15
CA ASN A 43 -10.16 0.07 -4.01
C ASN A 43 -9.41 0.96 -2.99
N VAL A 44 -8.55 1.88 -3.44
CA VAL A 44 -7.80 2.78 -2.54
C VAL A 44 -8.70 3.89 -1.98
N VAL A 45 -9.57 4.45 -2.83
CA VAL A 45 -10.49 5.53 -2.45
C VAL A 45 -11.53 5.04 -1.44
N SER A 46 -12.07 3.83 -1.63
CA SER A 46 -13.02 3.21 -0.70
C SER A 46 -12.38 2.87 0.64
N VAL A 47 -11.12 2.42 0.67
CA VAL A 47 -10.40 2.22 1.94
C VAL A 47 -10.19 3.55 2.65
N MET A 48 -9.70 4.59 1.95
CA MET A 48 -9.54 5.92 2.56
C MET A 48 -10.87 6.52 3.05
N GLN A 49 -11.95 6.35 2.29
CA GLN A 49 -13.28 6.80 2.69
C GLN A 49 -13.82 6.03 3.90
N SER A 50 -13.61 4.70 3.95
CA SER A 50 -14.04 3.87 5.09
C SER A 50 -13.29 4.23 6.37
N VAL A 51 -11.97 4.46 6.28
CA VAL A 51 -11.15 4.93 7.41
C VAL A 51 -11.60 6.30 7.90
N SER A 52 -11.87 7.23 6.97
CA SER A 52 -12.34 8.58 7.28
C SER A 52 -13.73 8.58 7.94
N SER A 53 -14.64 7.72 7.44
CA SER A 53 -15.99 7.57 8.02
C SER A 53 -15.94 6.94 9.42
N GLN A 54 -15.14 5.88 9.61
CA GLN A 54 -15.00 5.17 10.90
C GLN A 54 -14.25 5.98 11.96
N THR A 55 -13.47 6.99 11.57
CA THR A 55 -12.80 7.89 12.52
C THR A 55 -13.72 9.03 12.98
N HIS A 56 -14.84 9.26 12.30
CA HIS A 56 -15.79 10.35 12.60
C HIS A 56 -17.04 9.90 13.38
N GLU A 57 -17.03 8.66 13.86
CA GLU A 57 -17.95 8.08 14.86
C GLU A 57 -17.18 7.84 16.17
#